data_AF-A0A957S7Z4-F1
#
_entry.id   AF-A0A957S7Z4-F1
#
_cell.length_a   1.000
_cell.length_b   1.000
_cell.length_c   1.000
_cell.angle_alpha   90.00
_cell.angle_beta   90.00
_cell.angle_gamma   90.00
#
_symmetry.space_group_name_H-M   'P 1'
#
loop_
_entity.id
_entity.type
_entity.pdbx_description
1 polymer ?
#
loop_
_entity_poly.entity_id
_entity_poly.type
_entity_poly.pdbx_seq_one_letter_code
_entity_poly.pdbx_strand_id
1 'polypeptide(L)'
;MDTQTDIPTTILRTLIEDVPMNLARFDESTGRFLTEGGWAVTNQDLVYPLALLYRTQHPDNPYFQDQHILGYACRGGDAWRDFQYPDGKVEFIKVDDSTWGPIYMPWSMYHWLETYALLRDELGDERRARWEDGLTLAYDGIAAGLAAGRVHNIPTWDGMATFRAGQIFDREDWREAGRNMIYRTVEEQQPGGYWLEHHGPTPSYNLVYVHAIGLYHFFSGDESVLDCLESATDFHIRYTYPDGRLVETIDGRVKYH
;
A
#
# COMPACT_ATOMS: atom_id res chain seq x y z
N MET A 1 -24.75 27.14 5.43
CA MET A 1 -24.79 26.25 4.26
C MET A 1 -23.52 25.44 4.34
N ASP A 2 -23.59 24.27 4.95
CA ASP A 2 -22.45 23.36 4.99
C ASP A 2 -22.22 22.86 3.57
N THR A 3 -21.21 23.41 2.90
CA THR A 3 -20.57 22.71 1.79
C THR A 3 -19.82 21.55 2.41
N GLN A 4 -20.49 20.41 2.60
CA GLN A 4 -19.82 19.16 2.90
C GLN A 4 -18.79 18.95 1.79
N THR A 5 -17.51 19.04 2.14
CA THR A 5 -16.43 18.85 1.18
C THR A 5 -16.59 17.48 0.56
N ASP A 6 -16.70 17.44 -0.77
CA ASP A 6 -16.67 16.19 -1.52
C ASP A 6 -15.24 15.64 -1.48
N ILE A 7 -14.96 14.87 -0.44
CA ILE A 7 -13.63 14.30 -0.16
C ILE A 7 -13.16 13.43 -1.35
N PRO A 8 -13.96 12.50 -1.91
CA PRO A 8 -13.57 11.75 -3.10
C PRO A 8 -13.12 12.61 -4.27
N THR A 9 -13.92 13.63 -4.64
CA THR A 9 -13.56 14.54 -5.75
C THR A 9 -12.31 15.36 -5.43
N THR A 10 -12.13 15.75 -4.17
CA THR A 10 -10.93 16.49 -3.73
C THR A 10 -9.67 15.63 -3.88
N ILE A 11 -9.70 14.38 -3.41
CA ILE A 11 -8.59 13.43 -3.55
C ILE A 11 -8.28 13.20 -5.03
N LEU A 12 -9.31 12.95 -5.85
CA LEU A 12 -9.14 12.73 -7.29
C LEU A 12 -8.43 13.92 -7.97
N ARG A 13 -8.84 15.16 -7.66
CA ARG A 13 -8.21 16.36 -8.21
C ARG A 13 -6.75 16.49 -7.79
N THR A 14 -6.41 16.20 -6.54
CA THR A 14 -5.01 16.19 -6.08
C THR A 14 -4.18 15.18 -6.87
N LEU A 15 -4.70 13.96 -7.10
CA LEU A 15 -4.01 12.97 -7.93
C LEU A 15 -3.80 13.46 -9.36
N ILE A 16 -4.79 14.12 -9.96
CA ILE A 16 -4.71 14.68 -11.32
C ILE A 16 -3.64 15.78 -11.40
N GLU A 17 -3.63 16.71 -10.45
CA GLU A 17 -2.70 17.85 -10.41
C GLU A 17 -1.23 17.41 -10.33
N ASP A 18 -0.96 16.28 -9.66
CA ASP A 18 0.38 15.75 -9.46
C ASP A 18 0.94 14.96 -10.67
N VAL A 19 0.09 14.56 -11.63
CA VAL A 19 0.53 13.73 -12.78
C VAL A 19 1.67 14.38 -13.59
N PRO A 20 1.59 15.65 -14.04
CA PRO A 20 2.64 16.23 -14.88
C PRO A 20 4.02 16.23 -14.21
N MET A 21 4.08 16.57 -12.91
CA MET A 21 5.30 16.55 -12.12
C MET A 21 5.87 15.12 -12.01
N ASN A 22 4.99 14.14 -11.81
CA ASN A 22 5.37 12.74 -11.67
C ASN A 22 5.79 12.07 -12.99
N LEU A 23 5.26 12.51 -14.13
CA LEU A 23 5.73 12.02 -15.43
C LEU A 23 7.05 12.67 -15.85
N ALA A 24 7.31 13.91 -15.44
CA ALA A 24 8.58 14.59 -15.71
C ALA A 24 9.81 13.90 -15.11
N ARG A 25 9.61 13.05 -14.10
CA ARG A 25 10.64 12.23 -13.44
C ARG A 25 10.73 10.79 -13.98
N PHE A 26 10.01 10.45 -15.04
CA PHE A 26 10.05 9.12 -15.64
C PHE A 26 11.29 8.94 -16.51
N ASP A 27 12.05 7.87 -16.27
CA ASP A 27 13.19 7.47 -17.09
C ASP A 27 12.74 6.52 -18.20
N GLU A 28 12.75 7.04 -19.43
CA GLU A 28 12.38 6.33 -20.64
C GLU A 28 13.25 5.10 -20.95
N SER A 29 14.44 4.99 -20.38
CA SER A 29 15.31 3.84 -20.64
C SER A 29 14.99 2.63 -19.76
N THR A 30 14.62 2.86 -18.51
CA THR A 30 14.37 1.80 -17.51
C THR A 30 12.89 1.62 -17.18
N GLY A 31 12.02 2.54 -17.57
CA GLY A 31 10.62 2.55 -17.15
C GLY A 31 10.42 2.98 -15.70
N ARG A 32 11.43 3.56 -15.06
CA ARG A 32 11.39 3.92 -13.64
C ARG A 32 11.02 5.38 -13.43
N PHE A 33 10.11 5.64 -12.48
CA PHE A 33 10.01 6.97 -11.87
C PHE A 33 11.18 7.25 -10.92
N LEU A 34 11.88 8.37 -11.13
CA LEU A 34 13.02 8.81 -10.34
C LEU A 34 12.64 9.87 -9.31
N THR A 35 13.50 10.11 -8.33
CA THR A 35 13.37 11.21 -7.37
C THR A 35 14.77 11.79 -7.19
N GLU A 36 14.92 13.10 -7.47
CA GLU A 36 16.22 13.78 -7.39
C GLU A 36 17.34 13.10 -8.21
N GLY A 37 16.98 12.43 -9.31
CA GLY A 37 17.89 11.67 -10.17
C GLY A 37 18.23 10.27 -9.68
N GLY A 38 17.82 9.90 -8.45
CA GLY A 38 17.96 8.56 -7.89
C GLY A 38 16.70 7.72 -8.00
N TRP A 39 16.81 6.43 -7.68
CA TRP A 39 15.68 5.50 -7.71
C TRP A 39 15.49 4.79 -6.37
N ALA A 40 14.30 4.93 -5.79
CA ALA A 40 13.86 4.08 -4.69
C ALA A 40 12.82 3.08 -5.21
N VAL A 41 12.79 1.89 -4.60
CA VAL A 41 11.80 0.86 -4.95
C VAL A 41 10.36 1.37 -4.81
N THR A 42 10.11 2.26 -3.84
CA THR A 42 8.81 2.90 -3.59
C THR A 42 8.45 3.99 -4.59
N ASN A 43 9.39 4.48 -5.41
CA ASN A 43 9.05 5.48 -6.42
C ASN A 43 8.03 4.94 -7.44
N GLN A 44 8.03 3.63 -7.65
CA GLN A 44 7.10 2.97 -8.54
C GLN A 44 5.69 2.84 -7.94
N ASP A 45 5.47 3.09 -6.64
CA ASP A 45 4.13 3.06 -6.01
C ASP A 45 3.12 3.96 -6.75
N LEU A 46 3.63 4.97 -7.47
CA LEU A 46 2.90 5.85 -8.38
C LEU A 46 2.11 5.11 -9.48
N VAL A 47 2.45 3.88 -9.85
CA VAL A 47 1.70 3.15 -10.88
C VAL A 47 0.24 2.93 -10.48
N TYR A 48 -0.05 2.81 -9.18
CA TYR A 48 -1.41 2.60 -8.69
C TYR A 48 -2.32 3.82 -8.91
N PRO A 49 -1.97 5.04 -8.48
CA PRO A 49 -2.78 6.22 -8.79
C PRO A 49 -2.88 6.48 -10.29
N LEU A 50 -1.85 6.19 -11.10
CA LEU A 50 -1.96 6.28 -12.56
C LEU A 50 -2.99 5.30 -13.13
N ALA A 51 -2.99 4.05 -12.66
CA ALA A 51 -4.00 3.06 -13.04
C ALA A 51 -5.41 3.45 -12.60
N LEU A 52 -5.55 4.00 -11.38
CA LEU A 52 -6.81 4.52 -10.88
C LEU A 52 -7.35 5.64 -11.77
N LEU A 53 -6.50 6.62 -12.12
CA LEU A 53 -6.87 7.71 -13.02
C LEU A 53 -7.23 7.20 -14.42
N TYR A 54 -6.52 6.21 -14.96
CA TYR A 54 -6.87 5.57 -16.23
C TYR A 54 -8.27 4.93 -16.20
N ARG A 55 -8.66 4.30 -15.08
CA ARG A 55 -9.93 3.58 -14.95
C ARG A 55 -11.11 4.42 -14.46
N THR A 56 -10.88 5.58 -13.86
CA THR A 56 -11.93 6.36 -13.19
C THR A 56 -12.61 7.33 -14.14
N GLN A 57 -13.84 7.03 -14.56
CA GLN A 57 -14.65 7.97 -15.33
C GLN A 57 -15.15 9.09 -14.41
N HIS A 58 -14.68 10.32 -14.65
CA HIS A 58 -15.12 11.50 -13.91
C HIS A 58 -14.97 12.77 -14.76
N PRO A 59 -15.88 13.75 -14.68
CA PRO A 59 -15.82 14.97 -15.49
C PRO A 59 -14.50 15.76 -15.34
N ASP A 60 -13.93 15.75 -14.14
CA ASP A 60 -12.67 16.46 -13.87
C ASP A 60 -11.43 15.65 -14.23
N ASN A 61 -11.56 14.35 -14.54
CA ASN A 61 -10.42 13.47 -14.80
C ASN A 61 -10.10 13.40 -16.31
N PRO A 62 -9.04 14.10 -16.78
CA PRO A 62 -8.67 14.07 -18.19
C PRO A 62 -7.99 12.75 -18.61
N TYR A 63 -7.61 11.91 -17.64
CA TYR A 63 -6.80 10.72 -17.87
C TYR A 63 -7.62 9.43 -18.04
N PHE A 64 -8.95 9.52 -17.96
CA PHE A 64 -9.82 8.37 -18.18
C PHE A 64 -9.59 7.78 -19.58
N GLN A 65 -9.17 6.52 -19.62
CA GLN A 65 -8.79 5.76 -20.82
C GLN A 65 -7.63 6.37 -21.65
N ASP A 66 -6.82 7.27 -21.07
CA ASP A 66 -5.64 7.83 -21.72
C ASP A 66 -4.53 6.77 -21.86
N GLN A 67 -4.21 6.42 -23.11
CA GLN A 67 -3.22 5.40 -23.44
C GLN A 67 -1.80 5.77 -23.02
N HIS A 68 -1.48 7.07 -22.90
CA HIS A 68 -0.18 7.48 -22.37
C HIS A 68 -0.06 7.11 -20.89
N ILE A 69 -1.11 7.37 -20.10
CA ILE A 69 -1.14 7.02 -18.67
C ILE A 69 -1.08 5.51 -18.45
N LEU A 70 -1.80 4.74 -19.27
CA LEU A 70 -1.69 3.29 -19.28
C LEU A 70 -0.24 2.84 -19.57
N GLY A 71 0.40 3.46 -20.57
CA GLY A 71 1.79 3.17 -20.92
C GLY A 71 2.76 3.39 -19.76
N TYR A 72 2.64 4.51 -19.04
CA TYR A 72 3.47 4.79 -17.86
C TYR A 72 3.21 3.81 -16.71
N ALA A 73 1.94 3.48 -16.42
CA ALA A 73 1.59 2.52 -15.39
C ALA A 73 2.14 1.11 -15.70
N CYS A 74 1.98 0.65 -16.94
CA CYS A 74 2.53 -0.63 -17.41
C CYS A 74 4.05 -0.67 -17.30
N ARG A 75 4.75 0.39 -17.73
CA ARG A 75 6.21 0.40 -17.70
C ARG A 75 6.79 0.51 -16.29
N GLY A 76 6.14 1.26 -15.40
CA GLY A 76 6.53 1.29 -13.99
C GLY A 76 6.34 -0.06 -13.29
N GLY A 77 5.26 -0.79 -13.61
CA GLY A 77 5.06 -2.13 -13.08
C GLY A 77 6.03 -3.16 -13.68
N ASP A 78 6.35 -3.05 -14.98
CA ASP A 78 7.40 -3.85 -15.62
C ASP A 78 8.76 -3.62 -14.92
N ALA A 79 9.07 -2.39 -14.52
CA ALA A 79 10.31 -2.06 -13.82
C ALA A 79 10.45 -2.76 -12.45
N TRP A 80 9.36 -3.02 -11.72
CA TRP A 80 9.42 -3.88 -10.53
C TRP A 80 9.71 -5.32 -10.89
N ARG A 81 9.01 -5.88 -11.88
CA ARG A 81 9.23 -7.28 -12.30
C ARG A 81 10.67 -7.49 -12.77
N ASP A 82 11.21 -6.56 -13.54
CA ASP A 82 12.59 -6.61 -14.04
C ASP A 82 13.64 -6.47 -12.91
N PHE A 83 13.28 -5.81 -11.81
CA PHE A 83 14.14 -5.66 -10.63
C PHE A 83 13.96 -6.77 -9.58
N GLN A 84 12.93 -7.60 -9.74
CA GLN A 84 12.57 -8.63 -8.77
C GLN A 84 13.55 -9.80 -8.80
N TYR A 85 13.96 -10.25 -7.64
CA TYR A 85 14.71 -11.49 -7.47
C TYR A 85 13.88 -12.72 -7.85
N PRO A 86 14.53 -13.86 -8.16
CA PRO A 86 13.82 -15.09 -8.52
C PRO A 86 12.86 -15.62 -7.45
N ASP A 87 13.03 -15.24 -6.19
CA ASP A 87 12.19 -15.65 -5.05
C ASP A 87 11.07 -14.64 -4.72
N GLY A 88 10.85 -13.65 -5.59
CA GLY A 88 9.81 -12.65 -5.44
C GLY A 88 10.19 -11.42 -4.62
N LYS A 89 11.38 -11.41 -3.99
CA LYS A 89 11.87 -10.23 -3.27
C LYS A 89 12.35 -9.14 -4.22
N VAL A 90 12.53 -7.95 -3.71
CA VAL A 90 13.24 -6.83 -4.35
C VAL A 90 14.32 -6.34 -3.38
N GLU A 91 15.39 -5.75 -3.89
CA GLU A 91 16.34 -5.05 -3.01
C GLU A 91 15.66 -3.79 -2.45
N PHE A 92 15.71 -3.59 -1.14
CA PHE A 92 15.30 -2.31 -0.56
C PHE A 92 16.38 -1.28 -0.91
N ILE A 93 16.16 -0.51 -1.98
CA ILE A 93 17.04 0.58 -2.42
C ILE A 93 16.35 1.93 -2.23
N LYS A 94 17.15 2.93 -1.82
CA LYS A 94 16.72 4.33 -1.64
C LYS A 94 17.30 5.22 -2.74
N VAL A 95 16.82 6.46 -2.79
CA VAL A 95 17.24 7.48 -3.76
C VAL A 95 18.74 7.78 -3.74
N ASP A 96 19.43 7.54 -2.63
CA ASP A 96 20.86 7.75 -2.46
C ASP A 96 21.70 6.49 -2.72
N ASP A 97 21.14 5.49 -3.40
CA ASP A 97 21.70 4.17 -3.67
C ASP A 97 21.99 3.31 -2.43
N SER A 98 21.65 3.78 -1.22
CA SER A 98 21.78 2.95 -0.02
C SER A 98 20.78 1.80 -0.02
N THR A 99 21.24 0.61 0.41
CA THR A 99 20.41 -0.60 0.41
C THR A 99 20.30 -1.27 1.78
N TRP A 100 19.17 -1.91 2.03
CA TRP A 100 18.88 -2.63 3.29
C TRP A 100 18.73 -4.15 3.10
N GLY A 101 19.02 -4.66 1.90
CA GLY A 101 18.93 -6.07 1.57
C GLY A 101 17.62 -6.46 0.86
N PRO A 102 17.54 -7.72 0.41
CA PRO A 102 16.33 -8.27 -0.20
C PRO A 102 15.15 -8.30 0.78
N ILE A 103 13.99 -7.84 0.32
CA ILE A 103 12.74 -7.81 1.09
C ILE A 103 11.54 -8.09 0.19
N TYR A 104 10.49 -8.66 0.76
CA TYR A 104 9.15 -8.56 0.17
C TYR A 104 8.60 -7.18 0.52
N MET A 105 8.72 -6.21 -0.39
CA MET A 105 8.46 -4.80 -0.07
C MET A 105 6.95 -4.55 0.16
N PRO A 106 6.47 -4.29 1.40
CA PRO A 106 5.05 -4.41 1.75
C PRO A 106 4.14 -3.51 0.92
N TRP A 107 4.38 -2.19 0.97
CA TRP A 107 3.58 -1.21 0.25
C TRP A 107 3.70 -1.37 -1.26
N SER A 108 4.91 -1.54 -1.79
CA SER A 108 5.11 -1.65 -3.24
C SER A 108 4.44 -2.88 -3.84
N MET A 109 4.49 -4.04 -3.16
CA MET A 109 3.77 -5.23 -3.62
C MET A 109 2.25 -5.02 -3.62
N TYR A 110 1.70 -4.33 -2.61
CA TYR A 110 0.28 -3.96 -2.59
C TYR A 110 -0.09 -2.99 -3.73
N HIS A 111 0.70 -1.94 -3.97
CA HIS A 111 0.44 -0.99 -5.07
C HIS A 111 0.52 -1.71 -6.42
N TRP A 112 1.47 -2.64 -6.60
CA TRP A 112 1.54 -3.45 -7.80
C TRP A 112 0.32 -4.38 -7.97
N LEU A 113 -0.13 -5.01 -6.88
CA LEU A 113 -1.31 -5.88 -6.87
C LEU A 113 -2.58 -5.13 -7.28
N GLU A 114 -2.85 -3.96 -6.69
CA GLU A 114 -4.05 -3.19 -7.01
C GLU A 114 -3.97 -2.58 -8.42
N THR A 115 -2.78 -2.21 -8.88
CA THR A 115 -2.53 -1.83 -10.28
C THR A 115 -2.87 -2.97 -11.23
N TYR A 116 -2.40 -4.19 -10.93
CA TYR A 116 -2.74 -5.39 -11.68
C TYR A 116 -4.26 -5.62 -11.68
N ALA A 117 -4.92 -5.53 -10.52
CA ALA A 117 -6.37 -5.73 -10.41
C ALA A 117 -7.16 -4.75 -11.30
N LEU A 118 -6.72 -3.50 -11.38
CA LEU A 118 -7.34 -2.46 -12.22
C LEU A 118 -7.07 -2.64 -13.72
N LEU A 119 -5.89 -3.13 -14.09
CA LEU A 119 -5.40 -3.10 -15.47
C LEU A 119 -5.32 -4.47 -16.14
N ARG A 120 -5.56 -5.60 -15.45
CA ARG A 120 -5.31 -6.96 -15.97
C ARG A 120 -5.89 -7.24 -17.36
N ASP A 121 -7.03 -6.65 -17.69
CA ASP A 121 -7.70 -6.83 -18.99
C ASP A 121 -7.08 -5.97 -20.12
N GLU A 122 -6.22 -5.01 -19.77
CA GLU A 122 -5.55 -4.05 -20.64
C GLU A 122 -4.05 -4.38 -20.85
N LEU A 123 -3.46 -5.27 -20.02
CA LEU A 123 -2.01 -5.54 -20.03
C LEU A 123 -1.53 -6.29 -21.29
N GLY A 124 -2.43 -7.04 -21.93
CA GLY A 124 -2.09 -8.07 -22.91
C GLY A 124 -1.51 -9.34 -22.25
N ASP A 125 -1.61 -10.47 -22.94
CA ASP A 125 -1.34 -11.80 -22.36
C ASP A 125 0.07 -11.95 -21.78
N GLU A 126 1.10 -11.45 -22.48
CA GLU A 126 2.50 -11.61 -22.07
C GLU A 126 2.79 -10.85 -20.77
N ARG A 127 2.45 -9.56 -20.71
CA ARG A 127 2.67 -8.74 -19.50
C ARG A 127 1.82 -9.24 -18.35
N ARG A 128 0.57 -9.59 -18.62
CA ARG A 128 -0.33 -10.15 -17.63
C ARG A 128 0.29 -11.38 -16.97
N ALA A 129 0.74 -12.37 -17.76
CA ALA A 129 1.39 -13.56 -17.23
C ALA A 129 2.67 -13.24 -16.44
N ARG A 130 3.49 -12.30 -16.93
CA ARG A 130 4.71 -11.87 -16.22
C ARG A 130 4.43 -11.23 -14.87
N TRP A 131 3.39 -10.41 -14.77
CA TRP A 131 2.98 -9.77 -13.52
C TRP A 131 2.35 -10.77 -12.57
N GLU A 132 1.50 -11.67 -13.06
CA GLU A 132 0.91 -12.75 -12.26
C GLU A 132 1.99 -13.62 -11.63
N ASP A 133 3.03 -14.00 -12.39
CA ASP A 133 4.19 -14.74 -11.90
C ASP A 133 4.95 -13.98 -10.80
N GLY A 134 5.29 -12.70 -11.04
CA GLY A 134 6.00 -11.87 -10.06
C GLY A 134 5.22 -11.64 -8.76
N LEU A 135 3.92 -11.34 -8.87
CA LEU A 135 3.03 -11.18 -7.72
C LEU A 135 2.85 -12.50 -6.97
N THR A 136 2.74 -13.63 -7.68
CA THR A 136 2.65 -14.95 -7.05
C THR A 136 3.89 -15.28 -6.24
N LEU A 137 5.09 -15.07 -6.79
CA LEU A 137 6.35 -15.26 -6.07
C LEU A 137 6.42 -14.40 -4.80
N ALA A 138 6.02 -13.13 -4.90
CA ALA A 138 6.02 -12.22 -3.76
C ALA A 138 5.05 -12.69 -2.67
N TYR A 139 3.79 -12.96 -3.02
CA TYR A 139 2.75 -13.30 -2.04
C TYR A 139 2.88 -14.72 -1.47
N ASP A 140 3.42 -15.70 -2.22
CA ASP A 140 3.79 -16.99 -1.65
C ASP A 140 4.86 -16.81 -0.54
N GLY A 141 5.87 -15.97 -0.79
CA GLY A 141 6.90 -15.65 0.18
C GLY A 141 6.40 -14.88 1.39
N ILE A 142 5.54 -13.87 1.18
CA ILE A 142 4.90 -13.10 2.25
C ILE A 142 4.02 -14.01 3.10
N ALA A 143 3.13 -14.80 2.49
CA ALA A 143 2.22 -15.70 3.19
C ALA A 143 2.97 -16.72 4.07
N ALA A 144 4.06 -17.29 3.56
CA ALA A 144 4.93 -18.18 4.33
C ALA A 144 5.55 -17.47 5.55
N GLY A 145 5.93 -16.19 5.41
CA GLY A 145 6.49 -15.38 6.49
C GLY A 145 5.46 -15.02 7.58
N LEU A 146 4.20 -14.80 7.21
CA LEU A 146 3.14 -14.40 8.15
C LEU A 146 2.88 -15.43 9.25
N ALA A 147 2.96 -16.72 8.94
CA ALA A 147 2.71 -17.79 9.90
C ALA A 147 3.68 -17.75 11.10
N ALA A 148 4.93 -17.33 10.88
CA ALA A 148 5.94 -17.17 11.93
C ALA A 148 6.14 -15.71 12.37
N GLY A 149 5.49 -14.76 11.69
CA GLY A 149 5.64 -13.33 11.93
C GLY A 149 5.06 -12.92 13.28
N ARG A 150 5.74 -12.03 14.00
CA ARG A 150 5.17 -11.32 15.16
C ARG A 150 4.21 -10.23 14.69
N VAL A 151 3.24 -9.86 15.52
CA VAL A 151 2.43 -8.67 15.25
C VAL A 151 3.34 -7.44 15.30
N HIS A 152 3.29 -6.68 14.22
CA HIS A 152 3.97 -5.42 14.01
C HIS A 152 3.33 -4.74 12.78
N ASN A 153 3.62 -3.47 12.50
CA ASN A 153 2.95 -2.73 11.42
C ASN A 153 3.17 -3.38 10.05
N ILE A 154 4.41 -3.76 9.71
CA ILE A 154 4.75 -4.43 8.44
C ILE A 154 3.99 -5.76 8.28
N PRO A 155 4.09 -6.75 9.19
CA PRO A 155 3.30 -8.00 9.08
C PRO A 155 1.80 -7.77 9.04
N THR A 156 1.26 -6.78 9.76
CA THR A 156 -0.17 -6.45 9.69
C THR A 156 -0.55 -5.95 8.28
N TRP A 157 0.26 -5.06 7.71
CA TRP A 157 0.08 -4.57 6.34
C TRP A 157 0.18 -5.71 5.32
N ASP A 158 1.19 -6.55 5.45
CA ASP A 158 1.39 -7.75 4.63
C ASP A 158 0.21 -8.72 4.76
N GLY A 159 -0.35 -8.88 5.97
CA GLY A 159 -1.54 -9.70 6.22
C GLY A 159 -2.75 -9.20 5.44
N MET A 160 -3.04 -7.90 5.50
CA MET A 160 -4.09 -7.27 4.69
C MET A 160 -3.85 -7.48 3.19
N ALA A 161 -2.64 -7.16 2.71
CA ALA A 161 -2.32 -7.24 1.29
C ALA A 161 -2.37 -8.69 0.77
N THR A 162 -1.94 -9.67 1.58
CA THR A 162 -1.99 -11.10 1.25
C THR A 162 -3.42 -11.62 1.20
N PHE A 163 -4.28 -11.18 2.13
CA PHE A 163 -5.70 -11.50 2.05
C PHE A 163 -6.31 -10.98 0.74
N ARG A 164 -6.02 -9.73 0.39
CA ARG A 164 -6.47 -9.10 -0.85
C ARG A 164 -5.93 -9.82 -2.09
N ALA A 165 -4.66 -10.21 -2.09
CA ALA A 165 -4.07 -11.01 -3.16
C ALA A 165 -4.81 -12.35 -3.31
N GLY A 166 -5.12 -13.02 -2.21
CA GLY A 166 -5.90 -14.25 -2.21
C GLY A 166 -7.28 -14.10 -2.82
N GLN A 167 -7.95 -12.93 -2.68
CA GLN A 167 -9.19 -12.65 -3.40
C GLN A 167 -8.99 -12.54 -4.91
N ILE A 168 -7.97 -11.80 -5.34
CA ILE A 168 -7.70 -11.51 -6.76
C ILE A 168 -7.26 -12.77 -7.52
N PHE A 169 -6.41 -13.60 -6.91
CA PHE A 169 -5.81 -14.79 -7.50
C PHE A 169 -6.55 -16.10 -7.17
N ASP A 170 -7.65 -16.00 -6.43
CA ASP A 170 -8.42 -17.15 -5.94
C ASP A 170 -7.59 -18.18 -5.16
N ARG A 171 -6.75 -17.67 -4.23
CA ARG A 171 -5.86 -18.45 -3.36
C ARG A 171 -6.36 -18.43 -1.92
N GLU A 172 -7.07 -19.48 -1.52
CA GLU A 172 -7.65 -19.56 -0.17
C GLU A 172 -6.58 -19.66 0.92
N ASP A 173 -5.44 -20.30 0.64
CA ASP A 173 -4.30 -20.35 1.55
C ASP A 173 -3.72 -18.96 1.85
N TRP A 174 -3.70 -18.06 0.87
CA TRP A 174 -3.32 -16.66 1.09
C TRP A 174 -4.38 -15.89 1.89
N ARG A 175 -5.67 -16.12 1.61
CA ARG A 175 -6.76 -15.51 2.39
C ARG A 175 -6.69 -15.93 3.86
N GLU A 176 -6.46 -17.21 4.14
CA GLU A 176 -6.31 -17.73 5.49
C GLU A 176 -5.08 -17.13 6.19
N ALA A 177 -3.92 -17.13 5.54
CA ALA A 177 -2.69 -16.55 6.11
C ALA A 177 -2.86 -15.06 6.46
N GLY A 178 -3.43 -14.27 5.55
CA GLY A 178 -3.69 -12.86 5.77
C GLY A 178 -4.70 -12.60 6.90
N ARG A 179 -5.83 -13.30 6.88
CA ARG A 179 -6.87 -13.22 7.93
C ARG A 179 -6.32 -13.56 9.31
N ASN A 180 -5.54 -14.63 9.41
CA ASN A 180 -4.95 -15.07 10.68
C ASN A 180 -4.00 -14.01 11.25
N MET A 181 -3.21 -13.34 10.41
CA MET A 181 -2.39 -12.21 10.88
C MET A 181 -3.25 -11.06 11.39
N ILE A 182 -4.31 -10.69 10.66
CA ILE A 182 -5.23 -9.61 11.09
C ILE A 182 -5.87 -9.92 12.44
N TYR A 183 -6.37 -11.14 12.65
CA TYR A 183 -6.97 -11.54 13.92
C TYR A 183 -5.98 -11.47 15.08
N ARG A 184 -4.75 -11.96 14.88
CA ARG A 184 -3.69 -11.80 15.88
C ARG A 184 -3.39 -10.33 16.17
N THR A 185 -3.36 -9.48 15.15
CA THR A 185 -3.18 -8.04 15.35
C THR A 185 -4.32 -7.43 16.16
N VAL A 186 -5.58 -7.78 15.86
CA VAL A 186 -6.74 -7.31 16.63
C VAL A 186 -6.64 -7.74 18.09
N GLU A 187 -6.28 -8.99 18.36
CA GLU A 187 -6.10 -9.53 19.72
C GLU A 187 -4.97 -8.84 20.51
N GLU A 188 -3.92 -8.38 19.83
CA GLU A 188 -2.78 -7.70 20.46
C GLU A 188 -3.00 -6.18 20.69
N GLN A 189 -4.15 -5.62 20.28
CA GLN A 189 -4.46 -4.22 20.54
C GLN A 189 -4.48 -3.94 22.05
N GLN A 190 -3.79 -2.89 22.46
CA GLN A 190 -3.76 -2.46 23.86
C GLN A 190 -5.12 -1.86 24.27
N PRO A 191 -5.50 -1.92 25.56
CA PRO A 191 -6.77 -1.35 26.04
C PRO A 191 -6.98 0.14 25.73
N GLY A 192 -5.91 0.87 25.42
CA GLY A 192 -5.96 2.27 25.02
C GLY A 192 -6.26 2.50 23.54
N GLY A 193 -6.52 1.47 22.74
CA GLY A 193 -6.80 1.60 21.30
C GLY A 193 -5.55 1.79 20.44
N TYR A 194 -4.44 1.19 20.85
CA TYR A 194 -3.19 1.29 20.08
C TYR A 194 -2.40 -0.01 20.07
N TRP A 195 -1.42 -0.10 19.17
CA TRP A 195 -0.45 -1.19 19.13
C TRP A 195 0.92 -0.75 19.59
N LEU A 196 1.65 -1.66 20.24
CA LEU A 196 2.98 -1.37 20.74
C LEU A 196 3.99 -1.31 19.60
N GLU A 197 4.66 -0.17 19.49
CA GLU A 197 5.85 0.02 18.67
C GLU A 197 7.01 0.28 19.63
N HIS A 198 7.74 -0.79 19.99
CA HIS A 198 8.63 -0.86 21.15
C HIS A 198 7.89 -0.89 22.51
N HIS A 199 7.94 0.19 23.28
CA HIS A 199 7.51 0.21 24.69
C HIS A 199 6.21 0.99 24.93
N GLY A 200 5.59 1.54 23.89
CA GLY A 200 4.41 2.38 24.03
C GLY A 200 3.71 2.62 22.69
N PRO A 201 2.72 3.53 22.67
CA PRO A 201 2.08 3.93 21.43
C PRO A 201 3.06 4.68 20.54
N THR A 202 2.84 4.60 19.24
CA THR A 202 3.45 5.49 18.26
C THR A 202 2.32 5.95 17.36
N PRO A 203 1.76 7.17 17.57
CA PRO A 203 0.54 7.59 16.89
C PRO A 203 0.59 7.48 15.38
N SER A 204 1.74 7.82 14.76
CA SER A 204 1.93 7.71 13.31
C SER A 204 1.84 6.27 12.82
N TYR A 205 2.45 5.32 13.53
CA TYR A 205 2.39 3.90 13.20
C TYR A 205 1.04 3.28 13.57
N ASN A 206 0.34 3.81 14.57
CA ASN A 206 -1.03 3.41 14.88
C ASN A 206 -1.94 3.56 13.66
N LEU A 207 -1.77 4.64 12.89
CA LEU A 207 -2.49 4.83 11.62
C LEU A 207 -2.15 3.76 10.57
N VAL A 208 -0.95 3.17 10.60
CA VAL A 208 -0.59 2.07 9.69
C VAL A 208 -1.41 0.82 9.99
N TYR A 209 -1.60 0.49 11.27
CA TYR A 209 -2.49 -0.62 11.68
C TYR A 209 -3.94 -0.32 11.32
N VAL A 210 -4.43 0.88 11.65
CA VAL A 210 -5.80 1.32 11.31
C VAL A 210 -6.05 1.23 9.80
N HIS A 211 -5.08 1.66 8.99
CA HIS A 211 -5.17 1.60 7.54
C HIS A 211 -5.21 0.14 7.03
N ALA A 212 -4.33 -0.73 7.52
CA ALA A 212 -4.35 -2.14 7.14
C ALA A 212 -5.65 -2.86 7.56
N ILE A 213 -6.09 -2.68 8.80
CA ILE A 213 -7.31 -3.33 9.31
C ILE A 213 -8.56 -2.75 8.62
N GLY A 214 -8.57 -1.44 8.36
CA GLY A 214 -9.65 -0.77 7.63
C GLY A 214 -9.78 -1.26 6.19
N LEU A 215 -8.65 -1.42 5.47
CA LEU A 215 -8.65 -2.02 4.14
C LEU A 215 -9.08 -3.50 4.19
N TYR A 216 -8.62 -4.27 5.18
CA TYR A 216 -9.10 -5.64 5.37
C TYR A 216 -10.63 -5.66 5.55
N HIS A 217 -11.20 -4.82 6.42
CA HIS A 217 -12.65 -4.70 6.58
C HIS A 217 -13.34 -4.34 5.26
N PHE A 218 -12.82 -3.35 4.53
CA PHE A 218 -13.37 -2.93 3.24
C PHE A 218 -13.42 -4.07 2.22
N PHE A 219 -12.36 -4.87 2.12
CA PHE A 219 -12.26 -5.96 1.15
C PHE A 219 -12.98 -7.24 1.58
N SER A 220 -13.02 -7.53 2.88
CA SER A 220 -13.57 -8.78 3.43
C SER A 220 -15.04 -8.67 3.84
N GLY A 221 -15.51 -7.47 4.21
CA GLY A 221 -16.79 -7.26 4.89
C GLY A 221 -16.82 -7.82 6.31
N ASP A 222 -15.67 -8.13 6.91
CA ASP A 222 -15.58 -8.76 8.23
C ASP A 222 -15.81 -7.74 9.35
N GLU A 223 -17.06 -7.64 9.81
CA GLU A 223 -17.46 -6.70 10.86
C GLU A 223 -16.79 -6.98 12.23
N SER A 224 -16.16 -8.15 12.44
CA SER A 224 -15.52 -8.50 13.71
C SER A 224 -14.34 -7.60 14.08
N VAL A 225 -13.79 -6.86 13.11
CA VAL A 225 -12.67 -5.93 13.35
C VAL A 225 -13.13 -4.49 13.67
N LEU A 226 -14.44 -4.22 13.64
CA LEU A 226 -14.97 -2.85 13.81
C LEU A 226 -14.70 -2.30 15.21
N ASP A 227 -14.91 -3.09 16.27
CA ASP A 227 -14.63 -2.66 17.65
C ASP A 227 -13.16 -2.22 17.83
N CYS A 228 -12.25 -2.94 17.17
CA CYS A 228 -10.82 -2.62 17.15
C CYS A 228 -10.55 -1.28 16.45
N LEU A 229 -11.21 -1.02 15.32
CA LEU A 229 -11.09 0.24 14.57
C LEU A 229 -11.72 1.43 15.31
N GLU A 230 -12.85 1.22 15.98
CA GLU A 230 -13.50 2.22 16.81
C GLU A 230 -12.58 2.61 17.97
N SER A 231 -12.05 1.63 18.71
CA SER A 231 -11.08 1.83 19.80
C SER A 231 -9.84 2.62 19.34
N ALA A 232 -9.31 2.32 18.15
CA ALA A 232 -8.16 3.05 17.59
C ALA A 232 -8.51 4.47 17.13
N THR A 233 -9.72 4.67 16.63
CA THR A 233 -10.21 6.01 16.29
C THR A 233 -10.39 6.86 17.54
N ASP A 234 -10.92 6.26 18.62
CA ASP A 234 -11.03 6.86 19.94
C ASP A 234 -9.66 7.28 20.51
N PHE A 235 -8.62 6.48 20.30
CA PHE A 235 -7.25 6.87 20.57
C PHE A 235 -6.85 8.13 19.79
N HIS A 236 -7.08 8.14 18.47
CA HIS A 236 -6.71 9.28 17.63
C HIS A 236 -7.49 10.56 17.95
N ILE A 237 -8.77 10.48 18.34
CA ILE A 237 -9.55 11.63 18.81
C ILE A 237 -8.91 12.26 20.05
N ARG A 238 -8.36 11.44 20.96
CA ARG A 238 -7.72 11.91 22.21
C ARG A 238 -6.30 12.44 22.00
N TYR A 239 -5.57 11.88 21.03
CA TYR A 239 -4.13 12.13 20.83
C TYR A 239 -3.80 12.79 19.49
N THR A 240 -4.67 13.69 19.06
CA THR A 240 -4.48 14.58 17.91
C THR A 240 -4.76 16.02 18.32
N TYR A 241 -3.88 16.95 17.95
CA TYR A 241 -4.07 18.38 18.18
C TYR A 241 -5.26 18.92 17.36
N PRO A 242 -5.84 20.08 17.73
CA PRO A 242 -6.97 20.67 16.99
C PRO A 242 -6.69 20.95 15.51
N ASP A 243 -5.43 21.02 15.09
CA ASP A 243 -5.01 21.22 13.71
C ASP A 243 -4.73 19.90 12.94
N GLY A 244 -5.04 18.75 13.54
CA GLY A 244 -4.89 17.44 12.92
C GLY A 244 -3.50 16.82 13.09
N ARG A 245 -2.53 17.51 13.72
CA ARG A 245 -1.22 16.92 13.99
C ARG A 245 -1.30 15.90 15.12
N LEU A 246 -0.61 14.77 14.95
CA LEU A 246 -0.54 13.72 15.97
C LEU A 246 0.30 14.18 17.16
N VAL A 247 -0.09 13.80 18.38
CA VAL A 247 0.65 14.16 19.60
C VAL A 247 1.97 13.39 19.67
N GLU A 248 3.10 14.07 19.57
CA GLU A 248 4.44 13.49 19.51
C GLU A 248 4.99 13.06 20.88
N THR A 249 4.50 13.68 21.96
CA THR A 249 5.05 13.47 23.33
C THR A 249 4.81 12.07 23.90
N ILE A 250 3.95 11.28 23.28
CA ILE A 250 3.66 9.89 23.68
C ILE A 250 4.34 8.86 22.78
N ASP A 251 5.11 9.29 21.77
CA ASP A 251 5.68 8.40 20.76
C ASP A 251 6.80 7.51 21.34
N GLY A 252 6.57 6.19 21.30
CA GLY A 252 7.48 5.15 21.79
C GLY A 252 8.69 4.89 20.88
N ARG A 253 8.68 5.40 19.65
CA ARG A 253 9.65 5.07 18.58
C ARG A 253 10.31 6.29 17.97
N VAL A 254 9.52 7.30 17.60
CA VAL A 254 9.94 8.48 16.85
C VAL A 254 9.81 9.70 17.75
N LYS A 255 10.71 9.83 18.73
CA LYS A 255 10.66 10.93 19.70
C LYS A 255 11.14 12.24 19.05
N TYR A 256 10.38 13.32 19.20
CA TYR A 256 10.76 14.70 18.83
C TYR A 256 10.87 15.01 17.32
N HIS A 257 10.13 14.31 16.46
CA HIS A 257 10.10 14.57 15.01
C HIS A 257 8.79 15.18 14.54
#